data_AF-A0A2V5YZD3-F1
#
_entry.id   AF-A0A2V5YZD3-F1
#
_cell.length_a   1.000
_cell.length_b   1.000
_cell.length_c   1.000
_cell.angle_alpha   90.00
_cell.angle_beta   90.00
_cell.angle_gamma   90.00
#
_symmetry.space_group_name_H-M   'P 1'
#
loop_
_entity.id
_entity.type
_entity.pdbx_description
1 polymer ?
#
loop_
_entity_poly.entity_id
_entity_poly.type
_entity_poly.pdbx_seq_one_letter_code
_entity_poly.pdbx_strand_id
1 'polypeptide(L)'
;MNIKTETMGSITGNVASELNNGRSSARLVVFVALALWLGLVSFLASQGAFVGSANSPPLPIFFGVAIPLAVFLAAYFGSSPFRDFILGADLRFVAAIEAWRWGGLGFLSLYANGVLPGLFALPAGLGDMAIGITAPWIVISLVRNPLFAASRRFVIW
;
A
#
# COMPACT_ATOMS: atom_id res chain seq x y z
N MET A 1 -28.08 43.53 -9.40
CA MET A 1 -27.67 42.12 -9.58
C MET A 1 -26.18 42.11 -9.84
N ASN A 2 -25.38 41.61 -8.89
CA ASN A 2 -23.95 41.90 -8.81
C ASN A 2 -23.14 40.87 -9.62
N ILE A 3 -22.72 41.25 -10.83
CA ILE A 3 -22.00 40.39 -11.80
C ILE A 3 -20.78 39.72 -11.15
N LYS A 4 -20.07 40.40 -10.25
CA LYS A 4 -18.91 39.83 -9.54
C LYS A 4 -19.26 38.59 -8.70
N THR A 5 -20.47 38.52 -8.15
CA THR A 5 -20.87 37.43 -7.26
C THR A 5 -21.17 36.15 -8.05
N GLU A 6 -21.74 36.27 -9.25
CA GLU A 6 -22.00 35.15 -10.15
C GLU A 6 -20.72 34.57 -10.75
N THR A 7 -19.75 35.43 -11.13
CA THR A 7 -18.47 34.97 -11.69
C THR A 7 -17.65 34.21 -10.65
N MET A 8 -17.63 34.69 -9.41
CA MET A 8 -16.88 34.04 -8.32
C MET A 8 -17.51 32.72 -7.88
N GLY A 9 -18.85 32.61 -7.90
CA GLY A 9 -19.57 31.36 -7.68
C GLY A 9 -19.34 30.31 -8.79
N SER A 10 -19.27 30.75 -10.04
CA SER A 10 -18.96 29.88 -11.19
C SER A 10 -17.53 29.33 -11.14
N ILE A 11 -16.55 30.18 -10.88
CA ILE A 11 -15.13 29.77 -10.78
C ILE A 11 -14.92 28.78 -9.63
N THR A 12 -15.50 29.06 -8.46
CA THR A 12 -15.38 28.16 -7.29
C THR A 12 -16.07 26.82 -7.53
N GLY A 13 -17.22 26.79 -8.21
CA GLY A 13 -17.90 25.57 -8.63
C GLY A 13 -17.09 24.71 -9.60
N ASN A 14 -16.45 25.31 -10.60
CA ASN A 14 -15.61 24.59 -11.56
C ASN A 14 -14.34 24.02 -10.91
N VAL A 15 -13.67 24.78 -10.05
CA VAL A 15 -12.46 24.28 -9.37
C VAL A 15 -12.80 23.11 -8.43
N ALA A 16 -13.90 23.20 -7.68
CA ALA A 16 -14.33 22.11 -6.80
C ALA A 16 -14.69 20.83 -7.58
N SER A 17 -15.33 20.97 -8.76
CA SER A 17 -15.69 19.84 -9.60
C SER A 17 -14.46 19.18 -10.25
N GLU A 18 -13.48 19.96 -10.70
CA GLU A 18 -12.21 19.44 -11.24
C GLU A 18 -11.42 18.66 -10.18
N LEU A 19 -11.29 19.19 -8.97
CA LEU A 19 -10.61 18.50 -7.86
C LEU A 19 -11.30 17.19 -7.47
N ASN A 20 -12.64 17.17 -7.45
CA ASN A 20 -13.41 15.98 -7.14
C ASN A 20 -13.29 14.91 -8.24
N ASN A 21 -13.34 15.34 -9.52
CA ASN A 21 -13.15 14.45 -10.66
C ASN A 21 -11.75 13.82 -10.67
N GLY A 22 -10.70 14.59 -10.38
CA GLY A 22 -9.33 14.07 -10.26
C GLY A 22 -9.21 12.99 -9.17
N ARG A 23 -9.82 13.21 -8.00
CA ARG A 23 -9.85 12.22 -6.90
C ARG A 23 -10.64 10.96 -7.25
N SER A 24 -11.79 11.12 -7.92
CA SER A 24 -12.62 9.99 -8.37
C SER A 24 -11.87 9.11 -9.37
N SER A 25 -11.23 9.73 -10.37
CA SER A 25 -10.40 9.04 -11.36
C SER A 25 -9.24 8.29 -10.72
N ALA A 26 -8.52 8.91 -9.78
CA ALA A 26 -7.43 8.25 -9.06
C ALA A 26 -7.92 7.03 -8.25
N ARG A 27 -9.04 7.15 -7.54
CA ARG A 27 -9.66 6.02 -6.81
C ARG A 27 -10.05 4.89 -7.74
N LEU A 28 -10.65 5.20 -8.88
CA LEU A 28 -11.01 4.20 -9.88
C LEU A 28 -9.77 3.49 -10.44
N VAL A 29 -8.72 4.23 -10.77
CA VAL A 29 -7.45 3.66 -11.25
C VAL A 29 -6.84 2.74 -10.20
N VAL A 30 -6.75 3.17 -8.94
CA VAL A 30 -6.25 2.33 -7.84
C VAL A 30 -7.11 1.09 -7.66
N PHE A 31 -8.43 1.23 -7.66
CA PHE A 31 -9.36 0.11 -7.51
C PHE A 31 -9.19 -0.90 -8.65
N VAL A 32 -9.17 -0.44 -9.91
CA VAL A 32 -8.97 -1.29 -11.08
C VAL A 32 -7.61 -1.98 -11.02
N ALA A 33 -6.54 -1.25 -10.67
CA ALA A 33 -5.21 -1.83 -10.52
C ALA A 33 -5.18 -2.94 -9.47
N LEU A 34 -5.77 -2.71 -8.28
CA LEU A 34 -5.85 -3.71 -7.22
C LEU A 34 -6.72 -4.91 -7.61
N ALA A 35 -7.86 -4.68 -8.27
CA ALA A 35 -8.76 -5.74 -8.72
C ALA A 35 -8.11 -6.60 -9.81
N LEU A 36 -7.43 -5.99 -10.78
CA LEU A 36 -6.67 -6.69 -11.82
C LEU A 36 -5.53 -7.50 -11.20
N TRP A 37 -4.78 -6.90 -10.27
CA TRP A 37 -3.70 -7.59 -9.58
C TRP A 37 -4.23 -8.80 -8.78
N LEU A 38 -5.28 -8.62 -7.99
CA LEU A 38 -5.89 -9.69 -7.19
C LEU A 38 -6.43 -10.81 -8.10
N GLY A 39 -7.13 -10.46 -9.18
CA GLY A 39 -7.65 -11.41 -10.16
C GLY A 39 -6.53 -12.20 -10.84
N LEU A 40 -5.45 -11.52 -11.26
CA LEU A 40 -4.29 -12.16 -11.87
C LEU A 40 -3.60 -13.13 -10.90
N VAL A 41 -3.30 -12.71 -9.67
CA VAL A 41 -2.63 -13.55 -8.69
C VAL A 41 -3.51 -14.74 -8.30
N SER A 42 -4.83 -14.53 -8.13
CA SER A 42 -5.78 -15.60 -7.83
C SER A 42 -5.87 -16.63 -8.98
N PHE A 43 -5.90 -16.15 -10.22
CA PHE A 43 -5.87 -17.01 -11.40
C PHE A 43 -4.58 -17.84 -11.45
N LEU A 44 -3.41 -17.21 -11.31
CA LEU A 44 -2.12 -17.90 -11.29
C LEU A 44 -2.02 -18.92 -10.14
N ALA A 45 -2.52 -18.57 -8.95
CA ALA A 45 -2.58 -19.46 -7.80
C ALA A 45 -3.47 -20.69 -8.07
N SER A 46 -4.62 -20.52 -8.74
CA SER A 46 -5.51 -21.62 -9.12
C SER A 46 -4.84 -22.63 -10.08
N GLN A 47 -3.87 -22.16 -10.88
CA GLN A 47 -3.07 -22.99 -11.78
C GLN A 47 -1.84 -23.60 -11.10
N GLY A 48 -1.65 -23.37 -9.79
CA GLY A 48 -0.49 -23.88 -9.04
C GLY A 48 0.82 -23.14 -9.34
N ALA A 49 0.77 -21.94 -9.94
CA ALA A 49 1.98 -21.21 -10.37
C ALA A 49 2.97 -20.88 -9.23
N PHE A 50 2.49 -20.84 -7.99
CA PHE A 50 3.30 -20.55 -6.80
C PHE A 50 3.73 -21.81 -6.03
N VAL A 51 3.37 -23.01 -6.50
CA VAL A 51 3.75 -24.28 -5.87
C VAL A 51 5.18 -24.61 -6.31
N GLY A 52 6.14 -24.44 -5.40
CA GLY A 52 7.54 -24.81 -5.61
C GLY A 52 7.83 -26.24 -5.16
N SER A 53 8.75 -26.92 -5.84
CA SER A 53 9.32 -28.17 -5.34
C SER A 53 10.35 -27.89 -4.24
N ALA A 54 10.51 -28.81 -3.29
CA ALA A 54 11.40 -28.62 -2.12
C ALA A 54 12.87 -28.32 -2.47
N ASN A 55 13.32 -28.68 -3.68
CA ASN A 55 14.71 -28.50 -4.13
C ASN A 55 14.86 -27.43 -5.23
N SER A 56 13.80 -26.72 -5.60
CA SER A 56 13.86 -25.63 -6.58
C SER A 56 13.81 -24.27 -5.90
N PRO A 57 14.61 -23.28 -6.34
CA PRO A 57 14.48 -21.92 -5.86
C PRO A 57 13.04 -21.41 -6.07
N PRO A 58 12.46 -20.62 -5.15
CA PRO A 58 11.08 -20.16 -5.23
C PRO A 58 10.93 -18.99 -6.21
N LEU A 59 11.37 -19.18 -7.46
CA LEU A 59 11.36 -18.17 -8.52
C LEU A 59 9.97 -17.56 -8.77
N PRO A 60 8.86 -18.32 -8.78
CA PRO A 60 7.54 -17.73 -8.99
C PRO A 60 7.14 -16.74 -7.89
N ILE A 61 7.47 -17.04 -6.63
CA ILE A 61 7.24 -16.13 -5.50
C ILE A 61 8.14 -14.91 -5.62
N PHE A 62 9.42 -15.11 -5.97
CA PHE A 62 10.36 -14.02 -6.19
C PHE A 62 9.85 -13.05 -7.26
N PHE A 63 9.46 -13.54 -8.44
CA PHE A 63 8.93 -12.69 -9.50
C PHE A 63 7.57 -12.07 -9.14
N GLY A 64 6.74 -12.79 -8.38
CA GLY A 64 5.49 -12.27 -7.84
C GLY A 64 5.67 -11.04 -6.95
N VAL A 65 6.83 -10.89 -6.30
CA VAL A 65 7.20 -9.72 -5.50
C VAL A 65 7.99 -8.70 -6.32
N ALA A 66 8.99 -9.16 -7.09
CA ALA A 66 9.93 -8.30 -7.79
C ALA A 66 9.28 -7.52 -8.95
N ILE A 67 8.36 -8.15 -9.71
CA ILE A 67 7.73 -7.51 -10.87
C ILE A 67 6.86 -6.32 -10.44
N PRO A 68 5.91 -6.45 -9.48
CA PRO A 68 5.13 -5.30 -9.03
C PRO A 68 6.01 -4.16 -8.49
N LEU A 69 7.08 -4.48 -7.76
CA LEU A 69 8.00 -3.47 -7.24
C LEU A 69 8.77 -2.76 -8.36
N ALA A 70 9.26 -3.50 -9.36
CA ALA A 70 9.93 -2.91 -10.52
C ALA A 70 8.99 -2.01 -11.33
N VAL A 71 7.74 -2.42 -11.53
CA VAL A 71 6.71 -1.62 -12.20
C VAL A 71 6.42 -0.35 -11.41
N PHE A 72 6.27 -0.44 -10.08
CA PHE A 72 6.08 0.72 -9.22
C PHE A 72 7.25 1.71 -9.33
N LEU A 73 8.49 1.23 -9.21
CA LEU A 73 9.67 2.08 -9.29
C LEU A 73 9.82 2.71 -10.68
N ALA A 74 9.58 1.95 -11.75
CA ALA A 74 9.59 2.48 -13.10
C ALA A 74 8.55 3.58 -13.29
N ALA A 75 7.33 3.41 -12.77
CA ALA A 75 6.30 4.43 -12.80
C ALA A 75 6.68 5.66 -11.96
N TYR A 76 7.24 5.45 -10.75
CA TYR A 76 7.65 6.51 -9.83
C TYR A 76 8.74 7.41 -10.42
N PHE A 77 9.75 6.82 -11.07
CA PHE A 77 10.83 7.58 -11.69
C PHE A 77 10.49 8.09 -13.10
N GLY A 78 9.60 7.41 -13.83
CA GLY A 78 9.24 7.75 -15.20
C GLY A 78 8.09 8.74 -15.35
N SER A 79 7.27 8.96 -14.31
CA SER A 79 6.04 9.77 -14.41
C SER A 79 5.92 10.77 -13.25
N SER A 80 6.08 12.06 -13.54
CA SER A 80 5.88 13.14 -12.57
C SER A 80 4.46 13.15 -11.96
N PRO A 81 3.37 13.01 -12.75
CA PRO A 81 2.02 12.95 -12.17
C PRO A 81 1.83 11.78 -11.19
N PHE A 82 2.43 10.61 -11.48
CA PHE A 82 2.35 9.47 -10.58
C PHE A 82 3.17 9.70 -9.31
N ARG A 83 4.37 10.26 -9.44
CA ARG A 83 5.19 10.65 -8.29
C ARG A 83 4.47 11.63 -7.37
N ASP A 84 3.87 12.68 -7.94
CA ASP A 84 3.15 13.70 -7.18
C ASP A 84 1.89 13.12 -6.51
N PHE A 85 1.21 12.17 -7.15
CA PHE A 85 0.13 11.40 -6.54
C PHE A 85 0.60 10.59 -5.32
N ILE A 86 1.72 9.88 -5.43
CA ILE A 86 2.29 9.10 -4.31
C ILE A 86 2.73 10.02 -3.17
N LEU A 87 3.42 11.13 -3.48
CA LEU A 87 3.86 12.11 -2.48
C LEU A 87 2.68 12.88 -1.83
N GLY A 88 1.53 12.94 -2.51
CA GLY A 88 0.29 13.51 -1.98
C GLY A 88 -0.52 12.58 -1.07
N ALA A 89 -0.08 11.33 -0.87
CA ALA A 89 -0.76 10.39 0.02
C ALA A 89 -0.68 10.85 1.48
N ASP A 90 -1.77 10.68 2.24
CA ASP A 90 -1.76 10.96 3.67
C ASP A 90 -0.94 9.91 4.41
N LEU A 91 0.27 10.29 4.81
CA LEU A 91 1.21 9.42 5.53
C LEU A 91 0.61 8.85 6.83
N ARG A 92 -0.32 9.57 7.47
CA ARG A 92 -1.00 9.08 8.68
C ARG A 92 -1.93 7.93 8.34
N PHE A 93 -2.63 8.02 7.22
CA PHE A 93 -3.49 6.95 6.73
C PHE A 93 -2.66 5.74 6.30
N VAL A 94 -1.55 5.97 5.57
CA VAL A 94 -0.60 4.91 5.19
C VAL A 94 -0.02 4.21 6.42
N ALA A 95 0.38 4.95 7.45
CA ALA A 95 0.86 4.34 8.69
C ALA A 95 -0.27 3.64 9.47
N ALA A 96 -1.50 4.16 9.44
CA ALA A 96 -2.62 3.58 10.18
C ALA A 96 -3.07 2.23 9.61
N ILE A 97 -3.07 2.07 8.28
CA ILE A 97 -3.51 0.81 7.66
C ILE A 97 -2.59 -0.36 8.02
N GLU A 98 -1.32 -0.08 8.33
CA GLU A 98 -0.35 -1.07 8.80
C GLU A 98 -0.77 -1.74 10.12
N ALA A 99 -1.65 -1.12 10.92
CA ALA A 99 -2.18 -1.72 12.14
C ALA A 99 -2.85 -3.07 11.88
N TRP A 100 -3.40 -3.32 10.68
CA TRP A 100 -3.97 -4.61 10.29
C TRP A 100 -2.97 -5.77 10.30
N ARG A 101 -1.66 -5.48 10.24
CA ARG A 101 -0.60 -6.50 10.24
C ARG A 101 -0.49 -7.32 11.53
N TRP A 102 -1.30 -7.05 12.55
CA TRP A 102 -1.53 -8.03 13.63
C TRP A 102 -1.98 -9.40 13.09
N GLY A 103 -2.56 -9.44 11.88
CA GLY A 103 -2.87 -10.65 11.10
C GLY A 103 -1.68 -11.59 10.84
N GLY A 104 -0.43 -11.17 11.11
CA GLY A 104 0.75 -12.04 11.14
C GLY A 104 0.61 -13.26 12.07
N LEU A 105 -0.30 -13.23 13.04
CA LEU A 105 -0.73 -14.40 13.82
C LEU A 105 -1.17 -15.59 12.94
N GLY A 106 -1.69 -15.33 11.74
CA GLY A 106 -2.04 -16.37 10.77
C GLY A 106 -0.83 -17.19 10.36
N PHE A 107 0.32 -16.56 10.12
CA PHE A 107 1.56 -17.26 9.78
C PHE A 107 2.08 -18.10 10.94
N LEU A 108 2.02 -17.56 12.16
CA LEU A 108 2.42 -18.31 13.37
C LEU A 108 1.49 -19.50 13.63
N SER A 109 0.19 -19.35 13.36
CA SER A 109 -0.78 -20.44 13.47
C SER A 109 -0.51 -21.54 12.44
N LEU A 110 -0.19 -21.18 11.19
CA LEU A 110 0.18 -22.14 10.15
C LEU A 110 1.49 -22.86 10.47
N TYR A 111 2.45 -22.18 11.11
CA TYR A 111 3.66 -22.81 11.62
C TYR A 111 3.38 -23.81 12.74
N ALA A 112 2.55 -23.41 13.72
CA ALA A 112 2.17 -24.28 14.84
C ALA A 112 1.46 -25.57 14.37
N ASN A 113 0.75 -25.51 13.24
CA ASN A 113 0.08 -26.67 12.61
C ASN A 113 0.97 -27.42 11.60
N GLY A 114 2.24 -27.07 11.48
CA GLY A 114 3.19 -27.75 10.57
C GLY A 114 2.94 -27.50 9.08
N VAL A 115 2.08 -26.53 8.72
CA VAL A 115 1.74 -26.21 7.32
C VAL A 115 2.79 -25.31 6.69
N LEU A 116 3.31 -24.34 7.44
CA LEU A 116 4.22 -23.32 6.93
C LEU A 116 5.60 -23.42 7.58
N PRO A 117 6.71 -23.43 6.80
CA PRO A 117 8.06 -23.52 7.36
C PRO A 117 8.39 -22.34 8.28
N GLY A 118 9.04 -22.62 9.41
CA GLY A 118 9.43 -21.61 10.39
C GLY A 118 10.36 -20.52 9.83
N LEU A 119 11.21 -20.86 8.85
CA LEU A 119 12.12 -19.91 8.19
C LEU A 119 11.38 -18.75 7.50
N PHE A 120 10.13 -18.98 7.08
CA PHE A 120 9.27 -17.94 6.55
C PHE A 120 8.28 -17.44 7.60
N ALA A 121 7.61 -18.35 8.30
CA ALA A 121 6.52 -18.02 9.21
C ALA A 121 6.94 -17.16 10.40
N LEU A 122 8.12 -17.40 10.98
CA LEU A 122 8.61 -16.66 12.13
C LEU A 122 8.98 -15.22 11.77
N PRO A 123 9.88 -14.95 10.80
CA PRO A 123 10.20 -13.56 10.44
C PRO A 123 9.00 -12.82 9.85
N ALA A 124 8.18 -13.47 9.02
CA ALA A 124 6.99 -12.83 8.47
C ALA A 124 5.94 -12.52 9.55
N GLY A 125 5.58 -13.51 10.37
CA GLY A 125 4.56 -13.36 11.41
C GLY A 125 4.96 -12.38 12.50
N LEU A 126 6.17 -12.53 13.06
CA LEU A 126 6.66 -11.62 14.10
C LEU A 126 6.92 -10.21 13.55
N GLY A 127 7.43 -10.10 12.32
CA GLY A 127 7.65 -8.81 11.66
C GLY A 127 6.34 -8.06 11.43
N ASP A 128 5.33 -8.73 10.85
CA ASP A 128 4.01 -8.14 10.63
C ASP A 128 3.36 -7.73 11.96
N MET A 129 3.44 -8.56 13.00
CA MET A 129 2.95 -8.21 14.33
C MET A 129 3.69 -7.01 14.92
N ALA A 130 5.02 -6.93 14.79
CA ALA A 130 5.80 -5.81 15.29
C ALA A 130 5.36 -4.50 14.65
N ILE A 131 5.17 -4.48 13.32
CA ILE A 131 4.68 -3.31 12.59
C ILE A 131 3.23 -2.99 12.98
N GLY A 132 2.34 -3.98 12.97
CA GLY A 132 0.92 -3.78 13.28
C GLY A 132 0.68 -3.27 14.70
N ILE A 133 1.45 -3.78 15.68
CA ILE A 133 1.40 -3.31 17.05
C ILE A 133 1.97 -1.90 17.16
N THR A 134 3.06 -1.56 16.47
CA THR A 134 3.70 -0.24 16.61
C THR A 134 3.03 0.87 15.78
N ALA A 135 2.24 0.52 14.76
CA ALA A 135 1.55 1.46 13.88
C ALA A 135 0.71 2.54 14.60
N PRO A 136 -0.13 2.23 15.61
CA PRO A 136 -0.86 3.26 16.36
C PRO A 136 0.06 4.32 17.01
N TRP A 137 1.21 3.91 17.56
CA TRP A 137 2.17 4.82 18.19
C TRP A 137 2.85 5.73 17.16
N ILE A 138 3.09 5.21 15.95
CA ILE A 138 3.65 5.99 14.85
C ILE A 138 2.64 7.01 14.35
N VAL A 139 1.37 6.61 14.18
CA VAL A 139 0.29 7.54 13.82
C VAL A 139 0.16 8.65 14.86
N ILE A 140 0.16 8.31 16.16
CA ILE A 140 0.13 9.32 17.23
C ILE A 140 1.34 10.27 17.13
N SER A 141 2.53 9.74 16.84
CA SER A 141 3.74 10.55 16.65
C SER A 141 3.61 11.51 15.46
N LEU A 142 3.07 11.05 14.33
CA LEU A 142 2.82 11.85 13.13
C LEU A 142 1.72 12.91 13.32
N VAL A 143 0.70 12.61 14.12
CA VAL A 143 -0.37 13.57 14.43
C VAL A 143 0.16 14.67 15.35
N ARG A 144 0.98 14.31 16.35
CA ARG A 144 1.56 15.27 17.30
C ARG A 144 2.68 16.11 16.68
N ASN A 145 3.48 15.54 15.79
CA ASN A 145 4.60 16.22 15.17
C ASN A 145 4.77 15.77 13.70
N PRO A 146 4.33 16.57 12.72
CA PRO A 146 4.51 16.26 11.30
C PRO A 146 5.97 16.08 10.88
N LEU A 147 6.93 16.74 11.54
CA LEU A 147 8.36 16.60 11.25
C LEU A 147 8.92 15.24 11.65
N PHE A 148 8.18 14.45 12.44
CA PHE A 148 8.56 13.08 12.80
C PHE A 148 8.77 12.19 11.56
N ALA A 149 8.06 12.47 10.46
CA ALA A 149 8.21 11.76 9.18
C ALA A 149 9.65 11.84 8.60
N ALA A 150 10.40 12.89 8.91
CA ALA A 150 11.79 13.04 8.48
C ALA A 150 12.80 12.41 9.45
N SER A 151 12.34 11.84 10.57
CA SER A 151 13.21 11.30 11.60
C SER A 151 13.76 9.93 11.22
N ARG A 152 14.97 9.61 11.69
CA ARG A 152 15.56 8.28 11.54
C ARG A 152 14.69 7.16 12.11
N ARG A 153 13.91 7.46 13.16
CA ARG A 153 12.99 6.48 13.78
C ARG A 153 11.87 6.10 12.83
N PHE A 154 11.30 7.07 12.13
CA PHE A 154 10.27 6.82 11.13
C PHE A 154 10.82 6.12 9.88
N VAL A 155 12.07 6.40 9.49
CA VAL A 155 12.70 5.72 8.34
C VAL A 155 13.09 4.27 8.64
N ILE A 156 13.44 3.95 9.89
CA ILE A 156 13.75 2.58 10.32
C ILE A 156 12.47 1.75 10.50
N TRP A 157 11.41 2.40 10.98
CA TRP A 157 10.09 1.80 11.15
C TRP A 157 9.45 1.52 9.79
#